data_AF-W1XFD1-F1
#
_entry.id   AF-W1XFD1-F1
#
_cell.length_a   1.000
_cell.length_b   1.000
_cell.length_c   1.000
_cell.angle_alpha   90.00
_cell.angle_beta   90.00
_cell.angle_gamma   90.00
#
_symmetry.space_group_name_H-M   'P 1'
#
loop_
_entity.id
_entity.type
_entity.pdbx_description
1 polymer ?
#
loop_
_entity_poly.entity_id
_entity_poly.type
_entity_poly.pdbx_seq_one_letter_code
_entity_poly.pdbx_strand_id
1 'polypeptide(L)' 'ASALVDNIKSRKVLESIGFKLVGINEKYLLVNGKWRDHATYYIIKEDFYKGD' A
#
# COMPACT_ATOMS: atom_id res chain seq x y z
N ALA A 1 2.33 5.04 0.90
CA ALA A 1 3.01 3.76 0.59
C ALA A 1 2.28 3.06 -0.55
N SER A 2 2.93 2.14 -1.26
CA SER A 2 2.24 1.29 -2.25
C SER A 2 2.80 -0.13 -2.24
N ALA A 3 1.97 -1.09 -2.64
CA ALA A 3 2.36 -2.49 -2.77
C ALA A 3 1.64 -3.12 -3.98
N LEU A 4 2.27 -4.12 -4.61
CA LEU A 4 1.58 -4.91 -5.64
C LEU A 4 0.29 -5.48 -5.09
N VAL A 5 -0.77 -5.51 -5.91
CA VAL A 5 -2.08 -6.03 -5.49
C VAL A 5 -2.01 -7.49 -5.03
N ASP A 6 -1.16 -8.30 -5.66
CA ASP A 6 -0.95 -9.71 -5.32
C ASP A 6 0.03 -9.95 -4.16
N ASN A 7 0.75 -8.92 -3.70
CA ASN A 7 1.58 -9.01 -2.51
C ASN A 7 0.74 -8.83 -1.24
N ILE A 8 -0.09 -9.84 -0.94
CA ILE A 8 -1.01 -9.84 0.19
C ILE A 8 -0.30 -9.65 1.54
N LYS A 9 0.92 -10.20 1.69
CA LYS A 9 1.69 -10.08 2.94
C LYS A 9 2.05 -8.63 3.25
N SER A 10 2.64 -7.90 2.30
CA SER A 10 2.99 -6.49 2.50
C SER A 10 1.75 -5.62 2.68
N ARG A 11 0.66 -5.89 1.95
CA ARG A 11 -0.62 -5.18 2.11
C ARG A 11 -1.18 -5.31 3.53
N LYS A 12 -1.20 -6.54 4.08
CA LYS A 12 -1.64 -6.78 5.46
C LYS A 12 -0.77 -6.07 6.50
N VAL A 13 0.55 -6.00 6.27
CA VAL A 13 1.45 -5.25 7.17
C VAL A 13 1.10 -3.76 7.16
N LEU A 14 0.92 -3.16 5.98
CA LEU A 14 0.51 -1.75 5.88
C LEU A 14 -0.80 -1.50 6.64
N GLU A 15 -1.80 -2.35 6.41
CA GLU A 15 -3.10 -2.27 7.09
C GLU A 15 -2.96 -2.44 8.61
N SER A 16 -2.12 -3.37 9.08
CA SER A 16 -1.91 -3.62 10.52
C SER A 16 -1.23 -2.47 11.26
N ILE A 17 -0.40 -1.67 10.58
CA ILE A 17 0.28 -0.51 11.17
C ILE A 17 -0.47 0.80 10.90
N GLY A 18 -1.75 0.71 10.49
CA GLY A 18 -2.66 1.85 10.41
C GLY A 18 -2.68 2.59 9.08
N PHE A 19 -2.01 2.08 8.03
CA PHE A 19 -2.19 2.65 6.69
C PHE A 19 -3.57 2.31 6.15
N LYS A 20 -4.19 3.31 5.51
CA LYS A 20 -5.52 3.22 4.91
C LYS A 20 -5.39 3.14 3.39
N LEU A 21 -6.17 2.25 2.77
CA LEU A 21 -6.21 2.09 1.32
C LEU A 21 -6.85 3.33 0.67
N VAL A 22 -6.17 3.91 -0.31
CA VAL A 22 -6.72 4.96 -1.18
C VAL A 22 -7.44 4.33 -2.38
N GLY A 23 -6.80 3.34 -3.01
CA GLY A 23 -7.32 2.69 -4.20
C GLY A 23 -6.27 1.85 -4.94
N ILE A 24 -6.67 1.31 -6.09
CA ILE A 24 -5.80 0.55 -7.00
C ILE A 24 -5.43 1.43 -8.18
N ASN A 25 -4.13 1.52 -8.45
CA ASN A 25 -3.61 2.12 -9.68
C ASN A 25 -3.32 1.00 -10.68
N GLU A 26 -4.13 0.93 -11.74
CA GLU A 26 -3.96 -0.04 -12.82
C GLU A 26 -2.70 0.27 -13.64
N LYS A 27 -1.92 -0.77 -13.98
CA LYS A 27 -0.70 -0.68 -14.79
C LYS A 27 0.24 0.44 -14.34
N TYR A 28 0.43 0.59 -13.04
CA TYR A 28 1.13 1.73 -12.46
C TYR A 28 2.64 1.64 -12.58
N LEU A 29 3.23 0.49 -12.25
CA LEU A 29 4.68 0.31 -12.27
C LEU A 29 5.09 -0.85 -13.18
N LEU A 30 6.21 -0.67 -13.87
CA LEU A 30 6.87 -1.73 -14.63
C LEU A 30 7.78 -2.53 -13.68
N VAL A 31 7.34 -3.73 -13.30
CA VAL A 31 8.06 -4.62 -12.38
C VAL A 31 8.36 -5.93 -13.10
N ASN A 32 9.64 -6.31 -13.17
CA ASN A 32 10.09 -7.50 -13.88
C ASN A 32 9.57 -7.57 -15.34
N GLY A 33 9.64 -6.43 -16.05
CA GLY A 33 9.24 -6.32 -17.45
C GLY A 33 7.73 -6.37 -17.72
N LYS A 34 6.88 -6.33 -16.68
CA LYS A 34 5.43 -6.33 -16.82
C LYS A 34 4.83 -5.12 -16.11
N TRP A 35 3.84 -4.48 -16.73
CA TRP A 35 3.03 -3.49 -16.03
C TRP A 35 2.17 -4.18 -14.99
N ARG A 36 2.20 -3.68 -13.76
CA ARG A 36 1.52 -4.29 -12.62
C ARG A 36 0.67 -3.27 -11.90
N ASP A 37 -0.41 -3.77 -11.33
CA ASP A 37 -1.32 -2.98 -10.51
C ASP A 37 -0.76 -2.85 -9.10
N HIS A 38 -0.91 -1.67 -8.52
CA HIS A 38 -0.48 -1.37 -7.16
C HIS A 38 -1.62 -0.80 -6.34
N ALA A 39 -1.76 -1.31 -5.12
CA ALA A 39 -2.59 -0.70 -4.09
C ALA A 39 -1.84 0.47 -3.47
N THR A 40 -2.46 1.64 -3.45
CA THR A 40 -1.91 2.88 -2.87
C THR A 40 -2.52 3.13 -1.52
N TYR A 41 -1.67 3.48 -0.56
CA TYR A 41 -2.03 3.67 0.84
C TYR A 41 -1.53 5.00 1.38
N TYR A 42 -2.26 5.56 2.33
CA TYR A 42 -1.86 6.74 3.09
C TYR A 42 -1.90 6.49 4.59
N ILE A 43 -1.15 7.30 5.33
CA ILE A 43 -1.28 7.46 6.78
C ILE A 43 -0.94 8.91 7.09
N ILE A 44 -1.63 9.51 8.06
CA ILE A 44 -1.33 10.85 8.54
C ILE A 44 -0.48 10.76 9.80
N LYS A 45 0.30 11.81 10.08
CA LYS A 45 1.23 11.85 11.22
C LYS A 45 0.51 11.54 12.53
N GLU A 46 -0.67 12.10 12.71
CA GLU A 46 -1.50 11.96 13.91
C GLU A 46 -1.97 10.52 14.13
N ASP A 47 -2.19 9.75 13.06
CA ASP A 47 -2.62 8.36 13.16
C ASP A 47 -1.43 7.40 13.40
N PHE A 48 -0.22 7.77 12.96
CA PHE A 48 0.98 6.95 13.15
C PHE A 48 1.53 7.00 14.58
N TYR A 49 1.45 8.16 15.25
CA TYR A 49 1.94 8.34 16.62
C TYR A 49 0.85 8.18 17.71
N LYS A 50 -0.37 7.74 17.35
CA LYS A 50 -1.47 7.50 18.31
C LYS A 50 -1.26 6.29 19.22
N GLY A 51 -0.17 5.55 19.05
CA GLY A 51 0.12 4.30 19.76
C GLY A 51 1.08 4.41 20.94
N ASP A 52 1.49 5.63 21.33
CA ASP A 52 2.34 5.91 22.50
C ASP A 52 1.55 6.47 23.69
#